data_AF-D4AM59-F1
#
_entry.id   AF-D4AM59-F1
#
_cell.length_a   1.000
_cell.length_b   1.000
_cell.length_c   1.000
_cell.angle_alpha   90.00
_cell.angle_beta   90.00
_cell.angle_gamma   90.00
#
_symmetry.space_group_name_H-M   'P 1'
#
loop_
_entity.id
_entity.type
_entity.pdbx_description
1 polymer ?
#
loop_
_entity_poly.entity_id
_entity_poly.type
_entity_poly.pdbx_seq_one_letter_code
_entity_poly.pdbx_strand_id
1 'polypeptide(L)'
;MLNGGLLVLNPSEEIYNTILCQLEDPTATMRYAFADQSLLSDIYQKRWVPLPYIYNALKPMRWPGVHSQIWRDYKVKNLHYILSSKPWDDEDLEGWGSKQKRYSVTDETHDWWWKINNERMAEEKANGIIRDGF
;
A
#
# COMPACT_ATOMS: atom_id res chain seq x y z
N MET A 1 -14.52 5.23 -6.78
CA MET A 1 -14.03 4.35 -5.70
C MET A 1 -12.80 5.00 -5.11
N LEU A 2 -12.70 5.10 -3.78
CA LEU A 2 -11.50 5.62 -3.10
C LEU A 2 -10.42 4.53 -3.06
N ASN A 3 -9.15 4.89 -2.77
CA ASN A 3 -8.12 3.89 -2.50
C ASN A 3 -8.07 3.59 -1.00
N GLY A 4 -8.10 2.31 -0.62
CA GLY A 4 -8.12 1.88 0.80
C GLY A 4 -6.77 2.00 1.52
N GLY A 5 -5.66 2.22 0.81
CA GLY A 5 -4.31 2.21 1.38
C GLY A 5 -3.95 3.42 2.26
N LEU A 6 -4.67 4.53 2.13
CA LEU A 6 -4.58 5.66 3.07
C LEU A 6 -5.92 6.37 3.15
N LEU A 7 -6.45 6.48 4.36
CA LEU A 7 -7.64 7.23 4.69
C LEU A 7 -7.39 8.05 5.96
N VAL A 8 -7.95 9.25 6.02
CA VAL A 8 -8.00 10.07 7.24
C VAL A 8 -9.44 10.03 7.74
N LEU A 9 -9.66 9.37 8.86
CA LEU A 9 -10.99 9.13 9.42
C LEU A 9 -11.05 9.59 10.87
N ASN A 10 -12.22 10.04 11.30
CA ASN A 10 -12.54 10.22 12.71
C ASN A 10 -13.20 8.94 13.21
N PRO A 11 -12.64 8.26 14.23
CA PRO A 11 -13.29 7.10 14.83
C PRO A 11 -14.72 7.43 15.28
N SER A 12 -15.66 6.54 14.97
CA SER A 12 -17.07 6.69 15.29
C SER A 12 -17.71 5.33 15.48
N GLU A 13 -18.36 5.13 16.61
CA GLU A 13 -19.12 3.91 16.92
C GLU A 13 -20.29 3.72 15.94
N GLU A 14 -20.99 4.80 15.60
CA GLU A 14 -22.07 4.77 14.60
C GLU A 14 -21.59 4.27 13.24
N ILE A 15 -20.46 4.80 12.76
CA ILE A 15 -19.89 4.36 11.48
C ILE A 15 -19.34 2.94 11.58
N TYR A 16 -18.74 2.55 12.71
CA TYR A 16 -18.30 1.19 12.95
C TYR A 16 -19.46 0.19 12.87
N ASN A 17 -20.59 0.48 13.53
CA ASN A 17 -21.79 -0.36 13.48
C ASN A 17 -22.38 -0.40 12.06
N THR A 18 -22.34 0.72 11.33
CA THR A 18 -22.75 0.78 9.92
C THR A 18 -21.89 -0.15 9.04
N ILE A 19 -20.57 -0.17 9.28
CA ILE A 19 -19.65 -1.09 8.58
C ILE A 19 -19.99 -2.55 8.91
N LEU A 20 -20.25 -2.88 10.18
CA LEU A 20 -20.64 -4.22 10.58
C LEU A 20 -21.94 -4.67 9.91
N CYS A 21 -23.00 -3.85 9.96
CA CYS A 21 -24.26 -4.17 9.29
C CYS A 21 -24.07 -4.38 7.78
N GLN A 22 -23.20 -3.61 7.14
CA GLN A 22 -22.92 -3.76 5.71
C GLN A 22 -22.16 -5.06 5.38
N LEU A 23 -21.27 -5.49 6.28
CA LEU A 23 -20.53 -6.76 6.18
C LEU A 23 -21.46 -7.97 6.40
N GLU A 24 -22.51 -7.83 7.20
CA GLU A 24 -23.52 -8.87 7.43
C GLU A 24 -24.48 -9.05 6.24
N ASP A 25 -24.53 -8.12 5.28
CA ASP A 25 -25.34 -8.23 4.07
C ASP A 25 -24.61 -9.02 2.96
N PRO A 26 -25.01 -10.30 2.68
CA PRO A 26 -24.38 -11.10 1.65
C PRO A 26 -24.60 -10.54 0.24
N THR A 27 -25.69 -9.81 0.01
CA THR A 27 -25.99 -9.24 -1.32
C THR A 27 -25.05 -8.09 -1.65
N ALA A 28 -24.57 -7.36 -0.64
CA ALA A 28 -23.58 -6.32 -0.80
C ALA A 28 -22.17 -6.89 -0.92
N THR A 29 -21.76 -7.74 0.01
CA THR A 29 -20.40 -8.32 0.05
C THR A 29 -20.08 -9.13 -1.19
N MET A 30 -21.05 -9.86 -1.77
CA MET A 30 -20.87 -10.57 -3.05
C MET A 30 -20.56 -9.64 -4.24
N ARG A 31 -20.90 -8.35 -4.17
CA ARG A 31 -20.62 -7.37 -5.23
C ARG A 31 -19.26 -6.69 -5.09
N TYR A 32 -18.58 -6.85 -3.96
CA TYR A 32 -17.31 -6.17 -3.69
C TYR A 32 -16.16 -6.83 -4.43
N ALA A 33 -15.71 -6.17 -5.51
CA ALA A 33 -14.54 -6.57 -6.27
C ALA A 33 -13.22 -6.38 -5.47
N PHE A 34 -13.23 -5.48 -4.49
CA PHE A 34 -12.10 -5.21 -3.60
C PHE A 34 -12.62 -5.13 -2.16
N ALA A 35 -12.14 -6.01 -1.28
CA ALA A 35 -12.69 -6.24 0.07
C ALA A 35 -13.02 -4.94 0.85
N ASP A 36 -12.03 -4.34 1.51
CA ASP A 36 -12.20 -3.13 2.31
C ASP A 36 -12.48 -1.90 1.44
N GLN A 37 -11.82 -1.79 0.28
CA GLN A 37 -11.89 -0.60 -0.55
C GLN A 37 -13.28 -0.38 -1.18
N SER A 38 -13.94 -1.45 -1.65
CA SER A 38 -15.32 -1.35 -2.17
C SER A 38 -16.30 -1.05 -1.04
N LEU A 39 -16.19 -1.76 0.09
CA LEU A 39 -17.01 -1.50 1.28
C LEU A 39 -16.92 -0.04 1.74
N LEU A 40 -15.71 0.49 1.91
CA LEU A 40 -15.51 1.85 2.37
C LEU A 40 -15.97 2.88 1.32
N SER A 41 -15.83 2.58 0.03
CA SER A 41 -16.36 3.44 -1.03
C SER A 41 -17.89 3.55 -1.01
N ASP A 42 -18.57 2.47 -0.63
CA ASP A 42 -20.02 2.43 -0.48
C ASP A 42 -20.47 3.17 0.78
N ILE A 43 -19.89 2.83 1.94
CA ILE A 43 -20.24 3.46 3.22
C ILE A 43 -20.03 4.98 3.18
N TYR A 44 -18.91 5.44 2.60
CA TYR A 44 -18.57 6.87 2.51
C TYR A 44 -19.02 7.52 1.21
N GLN A 45 -19.92 6.91 0.43
CA GLN A 45 -20.37 7.47 -0.84
C GLN A 45 -20.82 8.94 -0.68
N LYS A 46 -20.26 9.84 -1.51
CA LYS A 46 -20.47 11.31 -1.47
C LYS A 46 -20.05 12.02 -0.15
N ARG A 47 -19.38 11.32 0.77
CA ARG A 47 -18.90 11.84 2.06
C ARG A 47 -17.37 11.78 2.20
N TRP A 48 -16.65 11.77 1.09
CA TRP A 48 -15.19 11.75 1.07
C TRP A 48 -14.64 12.82 0.12
N VAL A 49 -13.41 13.26 0.39
CA VAL A 49 -12.68 14.24 -0.42
C VAL A 49 -11.35 13.59 -0.82
N PRO A 50 -10.90 13.72 -2.08
CA PRO A 50 -9.62 13.15 -2.50
C PRO A 50 -8.45 13.88 -1.84
N LEU A 51 -7.47 13.11 -1.37
CA LEU A 51 -6.15 13.63 -1.06
C LEU A 51 -5.33 13.75 -2.36
N PRO A 52 -4.40 14.72 -2.45
CA PRO A 52 -3.39 14.72 -3.51
C PRO A 52 -2.66 13.37 -3.58
N TYR A 53 -2.41 12.85 -4.78
CA TYR A 53 -1.82 11.52 -4.97
C TYR A 53 -0.50 11.31 -4.22
N ILE A 54 0.26 12.38 -3.96
CA ILE A 54 1.54 12.34 -3.24
C ILE A 54 1.44 11.77 -1.82
N TYR A 55 0.24 11.78 -1.22
CA TYR A 55 -0.01 11.19 0.09
C TYR A 55 -0.35 9.70 0.03
N ASN A 56 -0.62 9.13 -1.14
CA ASN A 56 -0.88 7.70 -1.32
C ASN A 56 -0.48 7.30 -2.75
N ALA A 57 0.79 7.52 -3.07
CA ALA A 57 1.27 7.42 -4.43
C ALA A 57 1.42 5.94 -4.80
N LEU A 58 0.61 5.45 -5.73
CA LEU A 58 0.72 4.06 -6.15
C LEU A 58 2.02 3.86 -6.93
N LYS A 59 2.85 2.90 -6.53
CA LYS A 59 4.12 2.59 -7.20
C LYS A 59 4.03 2.53 -8.74
N PRO A 60 3.01 1.88 -9.35
CA PRO A 60 2.89 1.83 -10.81
C PRO A 60 2.76 3.19 -11.49
N MET A 61 2.35 4.25 -10.79
CA MET A 61 2.27 5.60 -11.35
C MET A 61 3.63 6.13 -11.82
N ARG A 62 4.73 5.66 -11.22
CA ARG A 62 6.09 6.01 -11.61
C ARG A 62 6.49 5.40 -12.97
N TRP A 63 5.86 4.30 -13.37
CA TRP A 63 6.26 3.56 -14.57
C TRP A 63 5.99 4.36 -15.86
N PRO A 64 6.89 4.27 -16.86
CA PRO A 64 6.68 4.90 -18.16
C PRO A 64 5.32 4.52 -18.77
N GLY A 65 4.56 5.51 -19.20
CA GLY A 65 3.26 5.31 -19.87
C GLY A 65 2.07 5.06 -18.96
N VAL A 66 2.26 4.97 -17.63
CA VAL A 66 1.15 4.87 -16.67
C VAL A 66 0.72 6.26 -16.22
N HIS A 67 1.49 6.90 -15.34
CA HIS A 67 1.25 8.28 -14.88
C HIS A 67 2.57 9.06 -14.70
N SER A 68 3.64 8.63 -15.36
CA SER A 68 4.98 9.21 -15.20
C SER A 68 5.05 10.71 -15.53
N GLN A 69 4.13 11.22 -16.36
CA GLN A 69 4.05 12.65 -16.72
C GLN A 69 3.77 13.56 -15.51
N ILE A 70 2.96 13.10 -14.55
CA ILE A 70 2.62 13.87 -13.34
C ILE A 70 3.50 13.51 -12.14
N TRP A 71 4.23 12.40 -12.23
CA TRP A 71 5.06 11.88 -11.15
C TRP A 71 6.26 12.81 -10.85
N ARG A 72 6.54 13.06 -9.57
CA ARG A 72 7.66 13.88 -9.09
C ARG A 72 8.20 13.24 -7.81
N ASP A 73 9.34 12.53 -7.90
CA ASP A 73 9.94 11.80 -6.76
C ASP A 73 9.99 12.67 -5.49
N TYR A 74 10.51 13.89 -5.59
CA TYR A 74 10.67 14.83 -4.47
C TYR A 74 9.36 15.37 -3.86
N LYS A 75 8.20 15.16 -4.49
CA LYS A 75 6.89 15.55 -3.96
C LYS A 75 6.19 14.42 -3.21
N VAL A 76 6.51 13.17 -3.53
CA VAL A 76 5.87 12.00 -2.92
C VAL A 76 6.18 11.95 -1.43
N LYS A 77 5.14 11.78 -0.62
CA LYS A 77 5.22 11.71 0.85
C LYS A 77 5.00 10.29 1.36
N ASN A 78 4.19 9.50 0.66
CA ASN A 78 3.95 8.10 0.98
C ASN A 78 3.81 7.33 -0.34
N LEU A 79 4.55 6.23 -0.44
CA LEU A 79 4.56 5.31 -1.56
C LEU A 79 3.83 4.03 -1.20
N HIS A 80 2.83 3.66 -2.00
CA HIS A 80 2.00 2.48 -1.81
C HIS A 80 2.41 1.36 -2.79
N TYR A 81 3.05 0.32 -2.25
CA TYR A 81 3.35 -0.94 -2.95
C TYR A 81 2.10 -1.80 -3.10
N ILE A 82 1.15 -1.37 -3.94
CA ILE A 82 -0.19 -1.97 -4.05
C ILE A 82 -0.21 -3.36 -4.71
N LEU A 83 0.78 -3.67 -5.55
CA LEU A 83 0.86 -4.94 -6.28
C LEU A 83 1.51 -6.05 -5.45
N SER A 84 1.48 -7.29 -5.95
CA SER A 84 1.93 -8.49 -5.22
C SER A 84 3.44 -8.60 -5.04
N SER A 85 4.26 -7.91 -5.85
CA SER A 85 5.71 -7.85 -5.64
C SER A 85 5.99 -6.77 -4.59
N LYS A 86 6.18 -7.20 -3.35
CA LYS A 86 6.56 -6.34 -2.23
C LYS A 86 8.09 -6.22 -2.16
N PRO A 87 8.63 -5.15 -1.58
CA PRO A 87 10.08 -5.00 -1.44
C PRO A 87 10.76 -6.12 -0.65
N TRP A 88 10.09 -6.65 0.37
CA TRP A 88 10.62 -7.74 1.19
C TRP A 88 10.58 -9.12 0.50
N ASP A 89 9.83 -9.27 -0.60
CA ASP A 89 9.87 -10.51 -1.39
C ASP A 89 11.19 -10.66 -2.18
N ASP A 90 12.02 -9.61 -2.23
CA ASP A 90 13.32 -9.63 -2.90
C ASP A 90 14.41 -10.34 -2.06
N GLU A 91 14.21 -10.56 -0.75
CA GLU A 91 15.17 -11.23 0.13
C GLU A 91 15.46 -12.68 -0.30
N ASP A 92 14.50 -13.36 -0.95
CA ASP A 92 14.63 -14.74 -1.41
C ASP A 92 15.47 -14.90 -2.70
N LEU A 93 15.95 -13.81 -3.31
CA LEU A 93 16.67 -13.86 -4.60
C LEU A 93 18.17 -14.13 -4.47
N GLU A 94 18.74 -14.13 -3.27
CA GLU A 94 20.15 -14.57 -3.06
C GLU A 94 20.29 -16.11 -2.97
N GLY A 95 19.19 -16.84 -2.84
CA GLY A 95 19.16 -18.30 -2.70
C GLY A 95 18.63 -19.02 -3.94
N TRP A 96 19.53 -19.56 -4.77
CA TRP A 96 19.25 -20.63 -5.74
C TRP A 96 18.28 -20.31 -6.90
N GLY A 97 18.88 -19.92 -8.03
CA GLY A 97 18.41 -20.22 -9.39
C GLY A 97 16.91 -20.40 -9.60
N SER A 98 16.12 -19.32 -9.54
CA SER A 98 14.75 -19.34 -10.01
C SER A 98 14.45 -18.12 -10.89
N LYS A 99 13.69 -18.40 -11.95
CA LYS A 99 13.53 -17.55 -13.14
C LYS A 99 13.05 -16.15 -12.76
N GLN A 100 13.94 -15.19 -12.99
CA GLN A 100 13.68 -13.76 -13.02
C GLN A 100 12.35 -13.46 -13.74
N LYS A 101 11.29 -13.16 -12.99
CA LYS A 101 10.16 -12.42 -13.53
C LYS A 101 10.71 -11.05 -13.88
N ARG A 102 10.97 -10.86 -15.17
CA ARG A 102 11.44 -9.62 -15.79
C ARG A 102 10.49 -8.46 -15.44
N TYR A 103 10.69 -7.82 -14.29
CA TYR A 103 10.58 -6.37 -14.21
C TYR A 103 11.99 -5.85 -14.40
N SER A 104 12.37 -5.73 -15.68
CA SER A 104 13.69 -5.31 -16.11
C SER A 104 13.83 -3.80 -15.98
N VAL A 105 14.09 -3.34 -14.76
CA VAL A 105 14.84 -2.16 -14.33
C VAL A 105 14.96 -2.40 -12.82
N THR A 106 16.16 -2.31 -12.24
CA THR A 106 16.33 -2.22 -10.77
C THR A 106 15.26 -1.31 -10.21
N ASP A 107 14.29 -1.86 -9.49
CA ASP A 107 13.15 -1.08 -9.06
C ASP A 107 13.61 -0.13 -7.98
N GLU A 108 14.00 1.08 -8.37
CA GLU A 108 14.58 2.09 -7.50
C GLU A 108 13.71 2.34 -6.26
N THR A 109 12.39 2.10 -6.37
CA THR A 109 11.49 2.20 -5.25
C THR A 109 11.66 1.08 -4.21
N HIS A 110 12.09 -0.12 -4.60
CA HIS A 110 12.47 -1.20 -3.68
C HIS A 110 13.79 -0.87 -2.98
N ASP A 111 14.76 -0.28 -3.68
CA ASP A 111 16.03 0.19 -3.09
C ASP A 111 15.77 1.23 -1.99
N TRP A 112 14.82 2.15 -2.20
CA TRP A 112 14.41 3.11 -1.17
C TRP A 112 13.85 2.41 0.07
N TRP A 113 13.03 1.38 -0.10
CA TRP A 113 12.47 0.62 1.02
C TRP A 113 13.57 -0.08 1.81
N TRP A 114 14.47 -0.80 1.11
CA TRP A 114 15.58 -1.51 1.74
C TRP A 114 16.53 -0.60 2.48
N LYS A 115 16.85 0.57 1.91
CA LYS A 115 17.67 1.57 2.59
C LYS A 115 17.05 1.96 3.94
N ILE A 116 15.78 2.36 3.94
CA ILE A 116 15.08 2.79 5.17
C ILE A 116 14.87 1.63 6.14
N ASN A 117 14.56 0.44 5.65
CA ASN A 117 14.40 -0.75 6.47
C ASN A 117 15.72 -1.13 7.15
N ASN A 118 16.84 -1.10 6.44
CA ASN A 118 18.16 -1.39 7.00
C ASN A 118 18.58 -0.35 8.06
N GLU A 119 18.29 0.93 7.83
CA GLU A 119 18.48 2.00 8.82
C GLU A 119 17.65 1.74 10.08
N ARG A 120 16.35 1.42 9.93
CA ARG A 120 15.45 1.02 11.04
C ARG A 120 16.00 -0.19 11.81
N MET A 121 16.38 -1.25 11.11
CA MET A 121 16.89 -2.50 11.73
C MET A 121 18.19 -2.25 12.51
N ALA A 122 19.07 -1.38 12.01
CA ALA A 122 20.29 -1.00 12.72
C ALA A 122 19.98 -0.22 14.02
N GLU A 123 19.03 0.71 13.97
CA GLU A 123 18.56 1.46 15.13
C GLU A 123 17.88 0.55 16.17
N GLU A 124 16.98 -0.33 15.74
CA GLU A 124 16.32 -1.31 16.60
C GLU A 124 17.34 -2.21 17.32
N LYS A 125 18.32 -2.72 16.58
CA LYS A 125 19.41 -3.51 17.16
C LYS A 125 20.23 -2.72 18.18
N ALA A 126 20.54 -1.46 17.90
CA ALA A 126 21.26 -0.59 18.83
C ALA A 126 20.47 -0.33 20.12
N ASN A 127 19.14 -0.31 20.04
CA ASN A 127 18.22 -0.16 21.16
C ASN A 127 17.84 -1.50 21.85
N GLY A 128 18.48 -2.61 21.47
CA GLY A 128 18.23 -3.92 22.08
C GLY A 128 16.91 -4.58 21.68
N ILE A 129 16.25 -4.08 20.63
CA ILE A 129 15.06 -4.72 20.05
C ILE A 129 15.51 -5.95 19.26
N ILE A 130 14.97 -7.11 19.62
CA ILE A 130 15.25 -8.38 18.95
C ILE A 130 14.43 -8.41 17.66
N ARG A 131 15.06 -8.76 16.54
CA ARG A 131 14.39 -8.99 15.26
C ARG A 131 13.27 -10.01 15.45
N ASP A 132 12.03 -9.59 15.27
CA ASP A 132 10.94 -10.52 15.06
C ASP A 132 11.14 -11.19 13.70
N GLY A 133 10.71 -12.45 13.56
CA GLY A 133 11.02 -13.30 12.40
C GLY A 133 10.25 -12.92 11.13
N PHE A 134 10.00 -11.63 10.91
CA PHE A 134 9.29 -11.06 9.77
C PHE A 134 10.15 -10.02 9.03
#